data_AF-A0A973EY87-F1
#
_entry.id   AF-A0A973EY87-F1
#
_cell.length_a   1.000
_cell.length_b   1.000
_cell.length_c   1.000
_cell.angle_alpha   90.00
_cell.angle_beta   90.00
_cell.angle_gamma   90.00
#
_symmetry.space_group_name_H-M   'P 1'
#
loop_
_entity.id
_entity.type
_entity.pdbx_description
1 polymer ?
#
loop_
_entity_poly.entity_id
_entity_poly.type
_entity_poly.pdbx_seq_one_letter_code
_entity_poly.pdbx_strand_id
1 'polypeptide(L)'
;MEDLKRFLIEQVLSFQSDSLPEETEKVLRKIRREKTDIPVIHVSSGTGSIIAGSENTFSAISAYLEESHPEAQVKRVGCTGPANFEPLVCILLPGKNRLFFRNVTEDKVEALLNGVFHNDIPEEDLVGQSGSHGFELWPGTPFIEEHPFFAAQKRIVLSNCGCYDPESIEEYIARGGYRTFIKTIRHYTFEEVCDIVEKSGLRGRSGGGYLTGFKWKQALSTSSNARYLICNAKESDPGAFTDRTILESDPHKLIEGVAIASYAIGASNA
;
A
#
# COMPACT_ATOMS: atom_id res chain seq x y z
N MET A 1 6.36 -7.28 20.10
CA MET A 1 5.15 -6.57 19.62
C MET A 1 4.85 -5.34 20.47
N GLU A 2 4.88 -5.43 21.81
CA GLU A 2 4.56 -4.30 22.69
C GLU A 2 5.50 -3.10 22.51
N ASP A 3 6.81 -3.35 22.36
CA ASP A 3 7.79 -2.30 22.08
C ASP A 3 7.55 -1.58 20.74
N LEU A 4 7.16 -2.32 19.70
CA LEU A 4 6.87 -1.75 18.38
C LEU A 4 5.64 -0.85 18.44
N LYS A 5 4.56 -1.32 19.06
CA LYS A 5 3.33 -0.53 19.24
C LYS A 5 3.62 0.76 19.99
N ARG A 6 4.36 0.67 21.10
CA ARG A 6 4.76 1.85 21.89
C ARG A 6 5.60 2.82 21.06
N PHE A 7 6.59 2.31 20.32
CA PHE A 7 7.40 3.10 19.41
C PHE A 7 6.55 3.85 18.37
N LEU A 8 5.62 3.16 17.68
CA LEU A 8 4.76 3.79 16.68
C LEU A 8 3.85 4.86 17.29
N ILE A 9 3.33 4.65 18.50
CA ILE A 9 2.48 5.64 19.18
C ILE A 9 3.30 6.86 19.61
N GLU A 10 4.41 6.65 20.31
CA GLU A 10 5.17 7.71 20.97
C GLU A 10 6.07 8.47 19.99
N GLN A 11 6.73 7.76 19.08
CA GLN A 11 7.79 8.31 18.22
C GLN A 11 7.33 8.66 16.81
N VAL A 12 6.13 8.21 16.39
CA VAL A 12 5.62 8.42 15.03
C VAL A 12 4.30 9.19 15.04
N LEU A 13 3.26 8.64 15.67
CA LEU A 13 1.91 9.21 15.65
C LEU A 13 1.79 10.45 16.55
N SER A 14 2.46 10.44 17.71
CA SER A 14 2.43 11.56 18.64
C SER A 14 3.42 12.67 18.29
N PHE A 15 4.30 12.45 17.31
CA PHE A 15 5.34 13.40 16.91
C PHE A 15 4.74 14.54 16.07
N GLN A 16 4.90 15.78 16.53
CA GLN A 16 4.19 16.95 15.98
C GLN A 16 4.75 17.47 14.65
N SER A 17 6.03 17.24 14.36
CA SER A 17 6.66 17.71 13.12
C SER A 17 6.21 16.90 11.91
N ASP A 18 6.11 17.53 10.74
CA ASP A 18 5.81 16.82 9.49
C ASP A 18 6.91 15.81 9.12
N SER A 19 8.17 16.11 9.44
CA SER A 19 9.31 15.21 9.32
C SER A 19 9.64 14.49 10.63
N LEU A 20 10.01 13.21 10.53
CA LEU A 20 10.45 12.39 11.65
C LEU A 20 11.97 12.46 11.83
N PRO A 21 12.48 12.26 13.05
CA PRO A 21 13.93 12.14 13.29
C PRO A 21 14.53 10.98 12.50
N GLU A 22 15.79 11.10 12.07
CA GLU A 22 16.47 10.05 11.28
C GLU A 22 16.54 8.70 12.01
N GLU A 23 16.66 8.70 13.34
CA GLU A 23 16.63 7.44 14.12
C GLU A 23 15.26 6.76 14.07
N THR A 24 14.17 7.53 14.12
CA THR A 24 12.82 6.99 13.91
C THR A 24 12.69 6.47 12.49
N GLU A 25 13.15 7.23 11.50
CA GLU A 25 13.08 6.87 10.09
C GLU A 25 13.85 5.57 9.80
N LYS A 26 15.03 5.38 10.40
CA LYS A 26 15.79 4.12 10.30
C LYS A 26 14.98 2.90 10.75
N VAL A 27 14.20 3.02 11.83
CA VAL A 27 13.32 1.93 12.29
C VAL A 27 12.17 1.71 11.31
N LEU A 28 11.54 2.79 10.83
CA LEU A 28 10.43 2.70 9.87
C LEU A 28 10.87 2.09 8.54
N ARG A 29 12.08 2.39 8.05
CA ARG A 29 12.66 1.77 6.85
C ARG A 29 12.75 0.26 6.96
N LYS A 30 13.03 -0.28 8.15
CA LYS A 30 13.02 -1.73 8.40
C LYS A 30 11.61 -2.31 8.34
N ILE A 31 10.63 -1.63 8.94
CA ILE A 31 9.22 -2.06 8.90
C ILE A 31 8.69 -2.05 7.46
N ARG A 32 9.00 -1.01 6.69
CA ARG A 32 8.63 -0.91 5.26
C ARG A 32 9.42 -1.85 4.35
N ARG A 33 10.42 -2.54 4.90
CA ARG A 33 11.35 -3.42 4.18
C ARG A 33 12.05 -2.70 3.03
N GLU A 34 12.40 -1.43 3.21
CA GLU A 34 13.23 -0.73 2.23
C GLU A 34 14.62 -1.37 2.19
N LYS A 35 15.17 -1.66 3.37
CA LYS A 35 16.35 -2.51 3.57
C LYS A 35 15.94 -3.78 4.28
N THR A 36 16.51 -4.90 3.85
CA THR A 36 16.35 -6.19 4.53
C THR A 36 17.72 -6.83 4.73
N ASP A 37 17.85 -7.53 5.85
CA ASP A 37 19.04 -8.32 6.20
C ASP A 37 18.90 -9.79 5.75
N ILE A 38 17.68 -10.20 5.39
CA ILE A 38 17.31 -11.54 4.92
C ILE A 38 16.51 -11.45 3.61
N PRO A 39 16.46 -12.50 2.78
CA PRO A 39 15.58 -12.52 1.62
C PRO A 39 14.11 -12.37 2.03
N VAL A 40 13.36 -11.54 1.32
CA VAL A 40 11.91 -11.38 1.50
C VAL A 40 11.21 -11.49 0.16
N ILE A 41 10.22 -12.37 0.09
CA ILE A 41 9.40 -12.60 -1.09
C ILE A 41 7.97 -12.13 -0.80
N HIS A 42 7.50 -11.17 -1.57
CA HIS A 42 6.13 -10.69 -1.52
C HIS A 42 5.30 -11.40 -2.60
N VAL A 43 4.11 -11.84 -2.23
CA VAL A 43 3.12 -12.45 -3.13
C VAL A 43 1.84 -11.65 -3.02
N SER A 44 1.29 -11.25 -4.16
CA SER A 44 0.02 -10.52 -4.22
C SER A 44 -1.16 -11.37 -3.71
N SER A 45 -2.06 -10.76 -2.94
CA SER A 45 -3.16 -11.48 -2.26
C SER A 45 -4.55 -10.86 -2.44
N GLY A 46 -4.73 -9.97 -3.43
CA GLY A 46 -6.07 -9.47 -3.77
C GLY A 46 -6.94 -10.56 -4.42
N THR A 47 -8.25 -10.33 -4.52
CA THR A 47 -9.19 -11.32 -5.09
C THR A 47 -8.78 -11.76 -6.51
N GLY A 48 -8.30 -10.82 -7.34
CA GLY A 48 -7.78 -11.13 -8.67
C GLY A 48 -6.53 -12.03 -8.63
N SER A 49 -5.66 -11.81 -7.64
CA SER A 49 -4.47 -12.63 -7.39
C SER A 49 -4.83 -14.05 -6.95
N ILE A 50 -5.80 -14.16 -6.04
CA ILE A 50 -6.29 -15.45 -5.54
C ILE A 50 -6.89 -16.25 -6.69
N ILE A 51 -7.72 -15.62 -7.54
CA ILE A 51 -8.28 -16.25 -8.75
C ILE A 51 -7.17 -16.71 -9.70
N ALA A 52 -6.09 -15.95 -9.82
CA ALA A 52 -4.93 -16.30 -10.63
C ALA A 52 -4.03 -17.39 -9.99
N GLY A 53 -4.35 -17.88 -8.80
CA GLY A 53 -3.63 -18.97 -8.12
C GLY A 53 -2.57 -18.51 -7.12
N SER A 54 -2.64 -17.27 -6.60
CA SER A 54 -1.59 -16.74 -5.71
C SER A 54 -1.43 -17.49 -4.38
N GLU A 55 -2.46 -18.16 -3.88
CA GLU A 55 -2.38 -19.00 -2.67
C GLU A 55 -1.54 -20.26 -2.88
N ASN A 56 -1.64 -20.86 -4.08
CA ASN A 56 -0.80 -21.98 -4.47
C ASN A 56 0.66 -21.52 -4.62
N THR A 57 0.87 -20.39 -5.30
CA THR A 57 2.19 -19.76 -5.44
C THR A 57 2.80 -19.44 -4.07
N PHE A 58 2.02 -18.87 -3.14
CA PHE A 58 2.47 -18.59 -1.77
C PHE A 58 2.88 -19.87 -1.03
N SER A 59 2.09 -20.93 -1.16
CA SER A 59 2.37 -22.22 -0.51
C SER A 59 3.63 -22.87 -1.06
N ALA A 60 3.81 -22.86 -2.39
CA ALA A 60 5.02 -23.36 -3.05
C ALA A 60 6.28 -22.57 -2.65
N ILE A 61 6.18 -21.23 -2.59
CA ILE A 61 7.28 -20.38 -2.11
C ILE A 61 7.60 -20.72 -0.65
N SER A 62 6.58 -20.86 0.20
CA SER A 62 6.76 -21.20 1.63
C SER A 62 7.54 -22.51 1.79
N ALA A 63 7.12 -23.57 1.08
CA ALA A 63 7.76 -24.88 1.13
C ALA A 63 9.22 -24.82 0.63
N TYR A 64 9.48 -24.12 -0.47
CA TYR A 64 10.83 -23.93 -1.00
C TYR A 64 11.76 -23.24 0.01
N LEU A 65 11.30 -22.17 0.66
CA LEU A 65 12.09 -21.43 1.63
C LEU A 65 12.34 -22.26 2.90
N GLU A 66 11.35 -23.01 3.38
CA GLU A 66 11.52 -23.88 4.54
C GLU A 66 12.63 -24.94 4.33
N GLU A 67 12.76 -25.45 3.11
CA GLU A 67 13.78 -26.44 2.76
C GLU A 67 15.16 -25.83 2.49
N SER A 68 15.23 -24.74 1.71
CA SER A 68 16.49 -24.24 1.15
C SER A 68 17.00 -22.94 1.80
N HIS A 69 16.11 -22.10 2.33
CA HIS A 69 16.41 -20.75 2.83
C HIS A 69 15.58 -20.41 4.08
N PRO A 70 15.75 -21.14 5.20
CA PRO A 70 14.89 -21.00 6.39
C PRO A 70 15.00 -19.63 7.08
N GLU A 71 16.01 -18.83 6.74
CA GLU A 71 16.17 -17.44 7.17
C GLU A 71 15.27 -16.45 6.42
N ALA A 72 14.80 -16.83 5.23
CA ALA A 72 14.00 -15.97 4.36
C ALA A 72 12.54 -15.86 4.84
N GLN A 73 11.83 -14.85 4.35
CA GLN A 73 10.42 -14.65 4.64
C GLN A 73 9.58 -14.56 3.38
N VAL A 74 8.39 -15.14 3.43
CA VAL A 74 7.33 -14.87 2.47
C VAL A 74 6.22 -14.03 3.11
N LYS A 75 5.68 -13.05 2.37
CA LYS A 75 4.65 -12.12 2.83
C LYS A 75 3.55 -11.95 1.79
N ARG A 76 2.31 -11.87 2.26
CA ARG A 76 1.19 -11.42 1.44
C ARG A 76 1.19 -9.90 1.36
N VAL A 77 0.93 -9.38 0.17
CA VAL A 77 0.79 -7.93 -0.06
C VAL A 77 -0.42 -7.66 -0.95
N GLY A 78 -0.90 -6.42 -0.95
CA GLY A 78 -1.96 -6.00 -1.88
C GLY A 78 -1.62 -6.21 -3.37
N CYS A 79 -2.61 -6.03 -4.24
CA CYS A 79 -2.39 -6.05 -5.70
C CYS A 79 -1.62 -4.80 -6.15
N THR A 80 -0.73 -4.91 -7.13
CA THR A 80 -0.02 -3.73 -7.68
C THR A 80 -0.81 -3.00 -8.78
N GLY A 81 -1.92 -3.56 -9.28
CA GLY A 81 -2.82 -2.91 -10.23
C GLY A 81 -3.11 -3.71 -11.52
N PRO A 82 -2.09 -4.11 -12.31
CA PRO A 82 -2.33 -4.86 -13.54
C PRO A 82 -2.78 -6.30 -13.24
N ALA A 83 -4.08 -6.56 -13.33
CA ALA A 83 -4.67 -7.87 -13.05
C ALA A 83 -4.12 -8.99 -13.97
N ASN A 84 -3.65 -8.67 -15.17
CA ASN A 84 -3.03 -9.62 -16.08
C ASN A 84 -1.61 -10.03 -15.66
N PHE A 85 -1.02 -9.40 -14.64
CA PHE A 85 0.30 -9.79 -14.10
C PHE A 85 0.20 -10.77 -12.94
N GLU A 86 -1.01 -11.06 -12.48
CA GLU A 86 -1.23 -11.90 -11.32
C GLU A 86 -0.98 -13.40 -11.63
N PRO A 87 -0.46 -14.19 -10.67
CA PRO A 87 0.12 -13.77 -9.40
C PRO A 87 1.44 -13.01 -9.61
N LEU A 88 1.56 -11.83 -8.98
CA LEU A 88 2.78 -11.05 -9.03
C LEU A 88 3.65 -11.40 -7.82
N VAL A 89 4.90 -11.73 -8.08
CA VAL A 89 5.90 -12.02 -7.05
C VAL A 89 6.97 -10.94 -7.08
N CYS A 90 7.28 -10.38 -5.91
CA CYS A 90 8.37 -9.43 -5.73
C CYS A 90 9.43 -10.04 -4.82
N ILE A 91 10.67 -10.12 -5.30
CA ILE A 91 11.80 -10.71 -4.56
C ILE A 91 12.75 -9.61 -4.15
N LEU A 92 13.01 -9.51 -2.85
CA LEU A 92 13.97 -8.60 -2.25
C LEU A 92 15.11 -9.39 -1.63
N LEU A 93 16.31 -9.29 -2.20
CA LEU A 93 17.54 -9.83 -1.62
C LEU A 93 18.30 -8.76 -0.84
N PRO A 94 19.05 -9.12 0.21
CA PRO A 94 19.87 -8.16 0.96
C PRO A 94 20.81 -7.37 0.05
N GLY A 95 20.80 -6.04 0.18
CA GLY A 95 21.68 -5.14 -0.57
C GLY A 95 21.34 -4.93 -2.05
N LYS A 96 20.32 -5.61 -2.60
CA LYS A 96 19.92 -5.50 -4.01
C LYS A 96 18.57 -4.80 -4.18
N ASN A 97 18.33 -4.28 -5.37
CA ASN A 97 17.00 -3.81 -5.76
C ASN A 97 15.97 -4.95 -5.75
N ARG A 98 14.69 -4.61 -5.62
CA ARG A 98 13.57 -5.55 -5.74
C ARG A 98 13.44 -5.98 -7.19
N LEU A 99 13.17 -7.25 -7.42
CA LEU A 99 12.75 -7.78 -8.72
C LEU A 99 11.26 -8.08 -8.70
N PHE A 100 10.58 -7.86 -9.82
CA PHE A 100 9.15 -8.13 -9.98
C PHE A 100 8.93 -9.12 -11.13
N PHE A 101 8.18 -10.18 -10.84
CA PHE A 101 7.84 -11.23 -11.78
C PHE A 101 6.32 -11.36 -11.88
N ARG A 102 5.81 -11.46 -13.10
CA ARG A 102 4.39 -11.65 -13.38
C ARG A 102 4.06 -13.12 -13.64
N ASN A 103 2.78 -13.46 -13.49
CA ASN A 103 2.25 -14.77 -13.85
C ASN A 103 3.04 -15.94 -13.26
N VAL A 104 3.46 -15.79 -12.00
CA VAL A 104 4.23 -16.81 -11.27
C VAL A 104 3.27 -17.81 -10.67
N THR A 105 3.07 -18.93 -11.36
CA THR A 105 2.30 -20.09 -10.90
C THR A 105 3.17 -21.02 -10.06
N GLU A 106 2.54 -21.94 -9.32
CA GLU A 106 3.23 -22.87 -8.40
C GLU A 106 4.36 -23.67 -9.08
N ASP A 107 4.18 -24.09 -10.33
CA ASP A 107 5.15 -24.86 -11.12
C ASP A 107 6.39 -24.05 -11.53
N LYS A 108 6.31 -22.72 -11.54
CA LYS A 108 7.43 -21.83 -11.87
C LYS A 108 8.29 -21.46 -10.66
N VAL A 109 7.79 -21.68 -9.44
CA VAL A 109 8.41 -21.16 -8.21
C VAL A 109 9.83 -21.66 -8.02
N GLU A 110 10.06 -22.97 -8.14
CA GLU A 110 11.37 -23.56 -7.89
C GLU A 110 12.43 -23.03 -8.88
N ALA A 111 12.11 -23.03 -10.18
CA ALA A 111 13.00 -22.52 -11.22
C ALA A 111 13.30 -21.02 -11.02
N LEU A 112 12.27 -20.22 -10.72
CA LEU A 112 12.41 -18.79 -10.47
C LEU A 112 13.31 -18.50 -9.27
N LEU A 113 13.03 -19.12 -8.11
CA LEU A 113 13.79 -18.85 -6.89
C LEU A 113 15.22 -19.37 -7.01
N ASN A 114 15.44 -20.56 -7.57
CA ASN A 114 16.78 -21.07 -7.84
C ASN A 114 17.58 -20.09 -8.71
N GLY A 115 17.00 -19.59 -9.79
CA GLY A 115 17.67 -18.60 -10.65
C GLY A 115 18.04 -17.34 -9.87
N VAL A 116 17.06 -16.73 -9.18
CA VAL A 116 17.27 -15.47 -8.46
C VAL A 116 18.32 -15.58 -7.34
N PHE A 117 18.29 -16.67 -6.56
CA PHE A 117 19.28 -16.91 -5.50
C PHE A 117 20.70 -17.16 -6.05
N HIS A 118 20.83 -17.66 -7.28
CA HIS A 118 22.11 -17.85 -7.97
C HIS A 118 22.52 -16.68 -8.87
N ASN A 119 21.77 -15.57 -8.87
CA ASN A 119 21.92 -14.43 -9.78
C ASN A 119 21.75 -14.74 -11.28
N ASP A 120 20.99 -15.80 -11.59
CA ASP A 120 20.54 -16.14 -12.95
C ASP A 120 19.07 -15.73 -13.12
N ILE A 121 18.84 -14.50 -13.57
CA ILE A 121 17.51 -13.89 -13.56
C ILE A 121 16.71 -14.33 -14.79
N PRO A 122 15.56 -15.02 -14.62
CA PRO A 122 14.74 -15.42 -15.75
C PRO A 122 14.09 -14.20 -16.42
N GLU A 123 14.23 -14.08 -17.75
CA GLU A 123 13.76 -12.91 -18.50
C GLU A 123 12.28 -12.95 -18.88
N GLU A 124 11.71 -14.14 -19.10
CA GLU A 124 10.37 -14.32 -19.70
C GLU A 124 9.24 -13.62 -18.90
N ASP A 125 9.29 -13.75 -17.58
CA ASP A 125 8.28 -13.21 -16.66
C ASP A 125 8.77 -11.96 -15.90
N LEU A 126 9.96 -11.46 -16.21
CA LEU A 126 10.54 -10.28 -15.56
C LEU A 126 9.79 -9.01 -15.98
N VAL A 127 9.24 -8.30 -15.00
CA VAL A 127 8.58 -7.00 -15.20
C VAL A 127 9.59 -5.85 -15.10
N GLY A 128 10.53 -5.97 -14.17
CA GLY A 128 11.56 -4.96 -13.93
C GLY A 128 12.04 -4.96 -12.48
N GLN A 129 12.83 -3.94 -12.14
CA GLN A 129 13.34 -3.71 -10.80
C GLN A 129 12.80 -2.44 -10.16
N SER A 130 12.83 -2.35 -8.83
CA SER A 130 12.58 -1.09 -8.11
C SER A 130 13.44 -1.01 -6.85
N GLY A 131 13.90 0.19 -6.51
CA GLY A 131 14.74 0.42 -5.34
C GLY A 131 15.29 1.83 -5.26
N SER A 132 15.97 2.13 -4.16
CA SER A 132 16.48 3.46 -3.84
C SER A 132 17.97 3.58 -4.15
N HIS A 133 18.52 4.78 -4.03
CA HIS A 133 19.96 5.01 -4.12
C HIS A 133 20.72 4.22 -3.04
N GLY A 134 21.79 3.51 -3.43
CA GLY A 134 22.63 2.73 -2.53
C GLY A 134 22.36 1.22 -2.48
N PHE A 135 21.42 0.71 -3.29
CA PHE A 135 21.26 -0.71 -3.56
C PHE A 135 21.94 -1.11 -4.87
N GLU A 136 22.42 -2.34 -4.94
CA GLU A 136 22.96 -2.91 -6.16
C GLU A 136 21.84 -3.09 -7.19
N LEU A 137 22.08 -2.54 -8.39
CA LEU A 137 21.19 -2.70 -9.54
C LEU A 137 21.30 -4.11 -10.10
N TRP A 138 20.20 -4.63 -10.64
CA TRP A 138 20.23 -5.79 -11.51
C TRP A 138 20.65 -5.37 -12.92
N PRO A 139 21.83 -5.76 -13.42
CA PRO A 139 22.30 -5.33 -14.74
C PRO A 139 21.34 -5.76 -15.84
N GLY A 140 21.08 -4.88 -16.81
CA GLY A 140 20.19 -5.16 -17.94
C GLY A 140 18.70 -5.19 -17.60
N THR A 141 18.31 -5.03 -16.34
CA THR A 141 16.89 -5.01 -15.94
C THR A 141 16.37 -3.56 -15.88
N PRO A 142 15.29 -3.20 -16.61
CA PRO A 142 14.71 -1.86 -16.54
C PRO A 142 13.98 -1.63 -15.21
N PHE A 143 13.76 -0.37 -14.86
CA PHE A 143 12.92 -0.03 -13.70
C PHE A 143 11.44 -0.31 -14.00
N ILE A 144 10.68 -0.77 -12.99
CA ILE A 144 9.24 -1.04 -13.15
C ILE A 144 8.48 0.22 -13.55
N GLU A 145 8.95 1.40 -13.14
CA GLU A 145 8.39 2.69 -13.51
C GLU A 145 8.55 3.02 -15.00
N GLU A 146 9.52 2.40 -15.69
CA GLU A 146 9.73 2.55 -17.13
C GLU A 146 8.83 1.63 -17.97
N HIS A 147 8.25 0.59 -17.34
CA HIS A 147 7.36 -0.33 -18.03
C HIS A 147 6.13 0.42 -18.59
N PRO A 148 5.68 0.16 -19.85
CA PRO A 148 4.63 0.94 -20.51
C PRO A 148 3.32 1.08 -19.73
N PHE A 149 2.96 0.07 -18.94
CA PHE A 149 1.80 0.13 -18.05
C PHE A 149 1.93 1.22 -16.97
N PHE A 150 3.11 1.36 -16.35
CA PHE A 150 3.32 2.25 -15.20
C PHE A 150 3.84 3.64 -15.58
N ALA A 151 4.59 3.77 -16.67
CA ALA A 151 5.29 5.01 -17.05
C ALA A 151 4.39 6.24 -17.19
N ALA A 152 3.12 6.06 -17.59
CA ALA A 152 2.16 7.14 -17.74
C ALA A 152 1.30 7.40 -16.49
N GLN A 153 1.51 6.67 -15.39
CA GLN A 153 0.66 6.74 -14.21
C GLN A 153 1.18 7.72 -13.17
N LYS A 154 0.26 8.48 -12.57
CA LYS A 154 0.50 9.19 -11.30
C LYS A 154 -0.29 8.51 -10.19
N ARG A 155 0.38 7.64 -9.43
CA ARG A 155 -0.24 6.81 -8.39
C ARG A 155 -0.37 7.57 -7.06
N ILE A 156 -1.38 8.44 -6.96
CA ILE A 156 -1.67 9.16 -5.71
C ILE A 156 -2.44 8.26 -4.74
N VAL A 157 -3.61 7.76 -5.16
CA VAL A 157 -4.46 6.90 -4.29
C VAL A 157 -3.87 5.50 -4.18
N LEU A 158 -3.34 4.96 -5.28
CA LEU A 158 -2.78 3.60 -5.39
C LEU A 158 -1.29 3.52 -4.99
N SER A 159 -0.77 4.51 -4.26
CA SER A 159 0.66 4.64 -3.94
C SER A 159 1.22 3.48 -3.10
N ASN A 160 0.37 2.86 -2.27
CA ASN A 160 0.80 1.80 -1.34
C ASN A 160 0.39 0.40 -1.83
N CYS A 161 -0.39 0.30 -2.91
CA CYS A 161 -0.92 -0.97 -3.38
C CYS A 161 0.23 -1.89 -3.84
N GLY A 162 0.32 -3.07 -3.22
CA GLY A 162 1.39 -4.05 -3.43
C GLY A 162 2.71 -3.77 -2.70
N CYS A 163 2.74 -2.78 -1.81
CA CYS A 163 3.93 -2.47 -1.04
C CYS A 163 3.97 -3.12 0.35
N TYR A 164 2.82 -3.52 0.90
CA TYR A 164 2.70 -3.97 2.29
C TYR A 164 1.54 -4.96 2.47
N ASP A 165 1.53 -5.64 3.61
CA ASP A 165 0.43 -6.48 4.05
C ASP A 165 -0.79 -5.60 4.41
N PRO A 166 -1.90 -5.68 3.65
CA PRO A 166 -3.08 -4.83 3.85
C PRO A 166 -3.67 -4.90 5.27
N GLU A 167 -3.42 -5.99 6.01
CA GLU A 167 -3.92 -6.17 7.38
C GLU A 167 -2.97 -5.60 8.46
N SER A 168 -1.76 -5.19 8.08
CA SER A 168 -0.78 -4.63 9.02
C SER A 168 -0.95 -3.13 9.20
N ILE A 169 -1.52 -2.76 10.36
CA ILE A 169 -1.58 -1.37 10.80
C ILE A 169 -0.17 -0.78 11.01
N GLU A 170 0.79 -1.59 11.47
CA GLU A 170 2.16 -1.15 11.71
C GLU A 170 2.86 -0.73 10.42
N GLU A 171 2.71 -1.50 9.35
CA GLU A 171 3.27 -1.16 8.04
C GLU A 171 2.61 0.06 7.43
N TYR A 172 1.29 0.24 7.64
CA TYR A 172 0.60 1.46 7.21
C TYR A 172 1.09 2.70 7.97
N ILE A 173 1.22 2.63 9.30
CA ILE A 173 1.77 3.74 10.12
C ILE A 173 3.21 4.05 9.71
N ALA A 174 4.02 3.03 9.44
CA ALA A 174 5.41 3.21 9.00
C ALA A 174 5.53 3.97 7.67
N ARG A 175 4.47 3.97 6.85
CA ARG A 175 4.34 4.73 5.60
C ARG A 175 3.73 6.12 5.80
N GLY A 176 3.57 6.56 7.04
CA GLY A 176 2.99 7.84 7.41
C GLY A 176 1.48 7.81 7.63
N GLY A 177 0.85 6.64 7.53
CA GLY A 177 -0.57 6.44 7.77
C GLY A 177 -0.99 6.88 9.18
N TYR A 178 -2.22 7.39 9.29
CA TYR A 178 -2.84 7.96 10.49
C TYR A 178 -2.19 9.23 11.06
N ARG A 179 -1.00 9.63 10.60
CA ARG A 179 -0.38 10.90 11.04
C ARG A 179 -1.21 12.09 10.59
N THR A 180 -1.78 12.05 9.39
CA THR A 180 -2.66 13.11 8.90
C THR A 180 -3.92 13.19 9.74
N PHE A 181 -4.56 12.05 10.07
CA PHE A 181 -5.71 12.05 10.98
C PHE A 181 -5.39 12.68 12.35
N ILE A 182 -4.27 12.30 12.99
CA ILE A 182 -3.88 12.88 14.28
C ILE A 182 -3.61 14.38 14.16
N LYS A 183 -2.93 14.83 13.09
CA LYS A 183 -2.71 16.25 12.83
C LYS A 183 -4.04 16.99 12.65
N THR A 184 -4.97 16.41 11.90
CA THR A 184 -6.31 16.95 11.66
C THR A 184 -7.05 17.24 12.96
N ILE A 185 -7.21 16.24 13.84
CA ILE A 185 -8.01 16.39 15.06
C ILE A 185 -7.35 17.26 16.13
N ARG A 186 -6.03 17.48 16.06
CA ARG A 186 -5.28 18.28 17.05
C ARG A 186 -5.12 19.74 16.66
N HIS A 187 -5.07 20.04 15.36
CA HIS A 187 -4.60 21.34 14.87
C HIS A 187 -5.57 22.07 13.96
N TYR A 188 -6.65 21.42 13.51
CA TYR A 188 -7.62 22.04 12.61
C TYR A 188 -9.03 21.97 13.17
N THR A 189 -9.81 23.04 13.02
CA THR A 189 -11.25 22.99 13.27
C THR A 189 -11.99 22.23 12.17
N PHE A 190 -13.26 21.89 12.40
CA PHE A 190 -14.11 21.24 11.41
C PHE A 190 -14.19 22.07 10.10
N GLU A 191 -14.36 23.38 10.25
CA GLU A 191 -14.46 24.33 9.14
C GLU A 191 -13.16 24.41 8.35
N GLU A 192 -12.01 24.48 9.03
CA GLU A 192 -10.70 24.53 8.38
C GLU A 192 -10.41 23.29 7.55
N VAL A 193 -10.81 22.10 8.03
CA VAL A 193 -10.67 20.86 7.24
C VAL A 193 -11.55 20.91 5.99
N CYS A 194 -12.79 21.38 6.12
CA CYS A 194 -13.67 21.57 4.97
C CYS A 194 -13.10 22.58 3.95
N ASP A 195 -12.52 23.68 4.42
CA ASP A 195 -11.84 24.69 3.59
C ASP A 195 -10.65 24.11 2.83
N ILE A 196 -9.81 23.30 3.49
CA ILE A 196 -8.66 22.62 2.87
C ILE A 196 -9.13 21.72 1.73
N VAL A 197 -10.17 20.92 1.96
CA VAL A 197 -10.69 19.99 0.94
C VAL A 197 -11.37 20.75 -0.20
N GLU A 198 -12.07 21.85 0.08
CA GLU A 198 -12.66 22.67 -0.98
C GLU A 198 -11.58 23.33 -1.84
N LYS A 199 -10.55 23.91 -1.21
CA LYS A 199 -9.41 24.53 -1.89
C LYS A 199 -8.61 23.52 -2.73
N SER A 200 -8.58 22.24 -2.34
CA SER A 200 -7.95 21.19 -3.13
C SER A 200 -8.66 20.92 -4.48
N GLY A 201 -9.91 21.37 -4.62
CA GLY A 201 -10.73 21.10 -5.79
C GLY A 201 -11.16 19.63 -5.91
N LEU A 202 -11.11 18.84 -4.83
CA LEU A 202 -11.50 17.43 -4.84
C LEU A 202 -12.97 17.28 -5.25
N ARG A 203 -13.21 16.45 -6.26
CA ARG A 203 -14.55 16.15 -6.78
C ARG A 203 -14.93 14.70 -6.46
N GLY A 204 -16.23 14.45 -6.28
CA GLY A 204 -16.78 13.12 -6.10
C GLY A 204 -16.40 12.19 -7.26
N ARG A 205 -15.92 10.99 -6.94
CA ARG A 205 -15.33 10.06 -7.92
C ARG A 205 -16.32 9.09 -8.54
N SER A 206 -17.52 8.97 -8.00
CA SER A 206 -18.62 8.12 -8.53
C SER A 206 -19.35 8.75 -9.74
N GLY A 207 -18.68 9.57 -10.55
CA GLY A 207 -19.24 10.15 -11.78
C GLY A 207 -19.66 11.63 -11.67
N GLY A 208 -20.67 11.96 -10.85
CA GLY A 208 -21.29 13.30 -10.83
C GLY A 208 -20.36 14.48 -10.50
N GLY A 209 -19.16 14.22 -9.99
CA GLY A 209 -18.11 15.24 -9.89
C GLY A 209 -18.46 16.43 -9.00
N TYR A 210 -19.32 16.25 -8.00
CA TYR A 210 -19.68 17.32 -7.07
C TYR A 210 -18.48 17.72 -6.21
N LEU A 211 -18.34 19.00 -5.85
CA LEU A 211 -17.23 19.49 -5.03
C LEU A 211 -17.32 18.92 -3.61
N THR A 212 -16.31 18.14 -3.22
CA THR A 212 -16.31 17.36 -1.98
C THR A 212 -16.28 18.27 -0.75
N GLY A 213 -15.40 19.28 -0.75
CA GLY A 213 -15.31 20.24 0.36
C GLY A 213 -16.59 21.06 0.51
N PHE A 214 -17.19 21.50 -0.59
CA PHE A 214 -18.48 22.20 -0.56
C PHE A 214 -19.62 21.33 -0.01
N LYS A 215 -19.65 20.03 -0.36
CA LYS A 215 -20.59 19.06 0.21
C LYS A 215 -20.38 18.91 1.72
N TRP A 216 -19.14 18.83 2.19
CA TRP A 216 -18.82 18.72 3.61
C TRP A 216 -19.24 19.97 4.39
N LYS A 217 -18.99 21.18 3.85
CA LYS A 217 -19.45 22.44 4.45
C LYS A 217 -20.96 22.50 4.63
N GLN A 218 -21.73 22.06 3.63
CA GLN A 218 -23.18 22.00 3.73
C GLN A 218 -23.64 21.03 4.83
N ALA A 219 -22.99 19.86 4.95
CA ALA A 219 -23.30 18.91 6.02
C ALA A 219 -22.98 19.49 7.41
N LEU A 220 -21.85 20.18 7.54
CA LEU A 220 -21.42 20.83 8.78
C LEU A 220 -22.35 21.99 9.17
N SER A 221 -22.76 22.83 8.21
CA SER A 221 -23.63 24.00 8.45
C SER A 221 -25.10 23.65 8.68
N THR A 222 -25.53 22.44 8.31
CA THR A 222 -26.88 21.97 8.58
C THR A 222 -27.06 21.75 10.08
N SER A 223 -28.03 22.42 10.69
CA SER A 223 -28.38 22.23 12.10
C SER A 223 -28.92 20.83 12.33
N SER A 224 -28.22 20.02 13.13
CA SER A 224 -28.63 18.68 13.49
C SER A 224 -27.95 18.24 14.78
N ASN A 225 -28.65 17.42 15.57
CA ASN A 225 -28.10 16.77 16.77
C ASN A 225 -27.22 15.55 16.43
N ALA A 226 -27.35 15.01 15.21
CA ALA A 226 -26.58 13.86 14.75
C ALA A 226 -26.24 13.99 13.26
N ARG A 227 -25.01 13.62 12.90
CA ARG A 227 -24.54 13.54 11.53
C ARG A 227 -23.85 12.20 11.31
N TYR A 228 -23.94 11.72 10.08
CA TYR A 228 -23.38 10.45 9.66
C TYR A 228 -22.53 10.66 8.43
N LEU A 229 -21.37 10.00 8.39
CA LEU A 229 -20.69 9.76 7.13
C LEU A 229 -21.23 8.45 6.55
N ILE A 230 -21.27 8.32 5.22
CA ILE A 230 -21.59 7.07 4.56
C ILE A 230 -20.52 6.85 3.49
N CYS A 231 -19.74 5.79 3.63
CA CYS A 231 -18.81 5.35 2.60
C CYS A 231 -19.54 4.43 1.60
N ASN A 232 -19.84 4.94 0.41
CA ASN A 232 -20.44 4.11 -0.64
C ASN A 232 -19.37 3.25 -1.32
N ALA A 233 -19.24 1.99 -0.87
CA ALA A 233 -18.37 0.98 -1.48
C ALA A 233 -19.12 0.05 -2.46
N LYS A 234 -20.29 0.48 -2.96
CA LYS A 234 -21.04 -0.27 -3.97
C LYS A 234 -20.52 0.07 -5.37
N GLU A 235 -19.45 -0.63 -5.77
CA GLU A 235 -18.88 -0.55 -7.11
C GLU A 235 -19.62 -1.54 -8.04
N SER A 236 -20.69 -1.07 -8.69
CA SER A 236 -21.56 -1.93 -9.54
C SER A 236 -21.36 -1.75 -11.04
N ASP A 237 -20.55 -0.79 -11.48
CA ASP A 237 -20.35 -0.52 -12.89
C ASP A 237 -19.47 -1.61 -13.53
N PRO A 238 -19.88 -2.22 -14.66
CA PRO A 238 -19.09 -3.25 -15.32
C PRO A 238 -17.68 -2.76 -15.65
N GLY A 239 -16.67 -3.52 -15.21
CA GLY A 239 -15.26 -3.19 -15.41
C GLY A 239 -14.66 -2.21 -14.38
N ALA A 240 -15.46 -1.70 -13.42
CA ALA A 240 -14.94 -0.96 -12.28
C ALA A 240 -14.45 -1.92 -11.19
N PHE A 241 -13.21 -1.72 -10.72
CA PHE A 241 -12.60 -2.47 -9.62
C PHE A 241 -11.64 -1.60 -8.80
N THR A 242 -11.76 -0.28 -8.90
CA THR A 242 -10.89 0.67 -8.20
C THR A 242 -11.16 0.65 -6.71
N ASP A 243 -12.43 0.67 -6.31
CA ASP A 243 -12.82 0.62 -4.89
C ASP A 243 -12.38 -0.71 -4.29
N ARG A 244 -12.65 -1.82 -5.00
CA ARG A 244 -12.15 -3.15 -4.62
C ARG A 244 -10.64 -3.17 -4.44
N THR A 245 -9.88 -2.58 -5.38
CA THR A 245 -8.41 -2.56 -5.30
C THR A 245 -7.92 -1.82 -4.06
N ILE A 246 -8.52 -0.67 -3.73
CA ILE A 246 -8.16 0.11 -2.53
C ILE A 246 -8.53 -0.65 -1.26
N LEU A 247 -9.73 -1.22 -1.20
CA LEU A 247 -10.21 -1.99 -0.05
C LEU A 247 -9.35 -3.22 0.24
N GLU A 248 -8.92 -3.93 -0.81
CA GLU A 248 -8.10 -5.14 -0.65
C GLU A 248 -6.63 -4.82 -0.44
N SER A 249 -6.11 -3.71 -0.98
CA SER A 249 -4.65 -3.45 -1.03
C SER A 249 -4.18 -2.34 -0.11
N ASP A 250 -5.06 -1.44 0.33
CA ASP A 250 -4.73 -0.31 1.21
C ASP A 250 -5.94 0.11 2.08
N PRO A 251 -6.57 -0.82 2.83
CA PRO A 251 -7.82 -0.57 3.56
C PRO A 251 -7.68 0.54 4.60
N HIS A 252 -6.51 0.64 5.24
CA HIS A 252 -6.24 1.67 6.24
C HIS A 252 -6.32 3.09 5.66
N LYS A 253 -5.98 3.30 4.38
CA LYS A 253 -6.15 4.60 3.70
C LYS A 253 -7.60 5.01 3.59
N LEU A 254 -8.50 4.06 3.32
CA LEU A 254 -9.93 4.34 3.34
C LEU A 254 -10.40 4.69 4.74
N ILE A 255 -10.02 3.89 5.74
CA ILE A 255 -10.40 4.11 7.14
C ILE A 255 -9.91 5.49 7.63
N GLU A 256 -8.68 5.87 7.32
CA GLU A 256 -8.13 7.19 7.65
C GLU A 256 -8.93 8.32 6.97
N GLY A 257 -9.26 8.18 5.69
CA GLY A 257 -10.08 9.14 4.95
C GLY A 257 -11.49 9.28 5.55
N VAL A 258 -12.12 8.16 5.92
CA VAL A 258 -13.43 8.10 6.60
C VAL A 258 -13.37 8.80 7.96
N ALA A 259 -12.31 8.57 8.74
CA ALA A 259 -12.13 9.21 10.04
C ALA A 259 -11.96 10.74 9.91
N ILE A 260 -11.13 11.19 8.96
CA ILE A 260 -10.93 12.62 8.67
C ILE A 260 -12.23 13.28 8.20
N ALA A 261 -12.95 12.64 7.27
CA ALA A 261 -14.20 13.16 6.75
C ALA A 261 -15.28 13.24 7.83
N SER A 262 -15.36 12.22 8.70
CA SER A 262 -16.31 12.20 9.82
C SER A 262 -16.03 13.33 10.81
N TYR A 263 -14.75 13.56 11.15
CA TYR A 263 -14.33 14.70 11.95
C TYR A 263 -14.73 16.02 11.30
N ALA A 264 -14.42 16.21 10.01
CA ALA A 264 -14.66 17.46 9.28
C ALA A 264 -16.14 17.87 9.26
N ILE A 265 -17.06 16.90 9.21
CA ILE A 265 -18.50 17.17 9.21
C ILE A 265 -19.13 17.09 10.60
N GLY A 266 -18.36 16.82 11.66
CA GLY A 266 -18.88 16.63 13.02
C GLY A 266 -19.79 15.40 13.17
N ALA A 267 -19.48 14.32 12.45
CA ALA A 267 -20.15 13.02 12.58
C ALA A 267 -19.42 12.12 13.58
N SER A 268 -20.19 11.43 14.43
CA SER A 268 -19.69 10.44 15.38
C SER A 268 -19.88 8.99 14.92
N ASN A 269 -20.57 8.79 13.79
CA ASN A 269 -20.85 7.49 13.17
C ASN A 269 -20.61 7.58 11.66
N ALA A 270 -20.11 6.49 11.07
CA ALA A 270 -19.72 6.39 9.67
C ALA A 270 -20.06 5.01 9.08
#